data_AF-A0AAP6BKK4-F1
#
_entry.id   AF-A0AAP6BKK4-F1
#
_cell.length_a   1.000
_cell.length_b   1.000
_cell.length_c   1.000
_cell.angle_alpha   90.00
_cell.angle_beta   90.00
_cell.angle_gamma   90.00
#
_symmetry.space_group_name_H-M   'P 1'
#
loop_
_entity.id
_entity.type
_entity.pdbx_description
1 polymer ?
#
loop_
_entity_poly.entity_id
_entity_poly.type
_entity_poly.pdbx_seq_one_letter_code
_entity_poly.pdbx_strand_id
1 'polypeptide(L)'
;MSTPRPLANGLHTDHPVPGLPFVDDSHIPLDEGPEAIEAVGRHEGGGMWGRFDPNDRGGDDDWHAFTTDPINHGLGWSVRSHPVHGRTVLLMSDGDTALQHSMWSGDQLLFRAGGYWFDGTTWYRPGQVWDPIEQDHERRKARAAVTVSAADMLDGRADPAKAYVGKVTTFDTEAPAPDNWLDHLALWATRHQERDGARPLEQCVVDVSSPELSGAQLLGVPEMAELGGITASTLRSYISRGNSEVPQPQASVNGRDQWARAVADDWVEARQRSYEGVKATMSAGDPDNLSPGAASVRDRFAANFHSTLWGRPDVRKRWILRQRNEKSVREVSDALAWDVAVSMDRILPTDILGPTVRKAILNDFAESVDLNERGAKRRKEPLQEAREKKWWHLNLTVPVAKMLDWYIRHHPESAHWQIGEIMRDARNRWDVPPQATLRALRQALALDGELTEQQRDIYFALLSPREDID
;
A
#
# COMPACT_ATOMS: atom_id res chain seq x y z
N MET A 1 -10.62 5.75 1.77
CA MET A 1 -10.94 5.34 3.16
C MET A 1 -10.20 6.32 4.06
N SER A 2 -10.89 7.07 4.92
CA SER A 2 -10.24 8.07 5.79
C SER A 2 -9.34 7.36 6.81
N THR A 3 -8.14 7.86 7.06
CA THR A 3 -7.25 7.34 8.11
C THR A 3 -7.87 7.67 9.48
N PRO A 4 -7.87 6.72 10.44
CA PRO A 4 -8.49 6.97 11.73
C PRO A 4 -7.68 8.05 12.46
N ARG A 5 -8.37 9.03 13.06
CA ARG A 5 -7.72 10.17 13.71
C ARG A 5 -7.91 10.11 15.23
N PRO A 6 -6.84 9.93 16.01
CA PRO A 6 -6.95 10.02 17.46
C PRO A 6 -7.30 11.46 17.89
N LEU A 7 -8.19 11.57 18.87
CA LEU A 7 -8.69 12.83 19.40
C LEU A 7 -8.00 13.23 20.71
N ALA A 8 -7.67 12.24 21.55
CA ALA A 8 -6.93 12.46 22.80
C ALA A 8 -6.09 11.24 23.17
N ASN A 9 -5.08 11.47 24.01
CA ASN A 9 -4.39 10.43 24.76
C ASN A 9 -5.25 10.01 25.96
N GLY A 10 -5.40 8.70 26.19
CA GLY A 10 -5.85 8.21 27.49
C GLY A 10 -4.78 8.49 28.54
N LEU A 11 -5.17 8.81 29.77
CA LEU A 11 -4.23 9.06 30.85
C LEU A 11 -3.37 7.83 31.12
N HIS A 12 -3.87 6.61 30.88
CA HIS A 12 -3.18 5.33 31.11
C HIS A 12 -2.34 4.82 29.93
N THR A 13 -2.08 5.67 28.94
CA THR A 13 -1.12 5.39 27.86
C THR A 13 0.33 5.46 28.36
N ASP A 14 1.18 4.54 27.92
CA ASP A 14 2.65 4.59 28.02
C ASP A 14 3.28 5.40 26.88
N HIS A 15 2.53 5.63 25.79
CA HIS A 15 3.06 6.19 24.55
C HIS A 15 2.23 7.38 24.06
N PRO A 16 2.37 8.56 24.70
CA PRO A 16 1.61 9.75 24.30
C PRO A 16 1.83 10.13 22.84
N VAL A 17 0.74 10.48 22.16
CA VAL A 17 0.74 11.07 20.82
C VAL A 17 0.93 12.60 20.95
N PRO A 18 1.92 13.18 20.25
CA PRO A 18 2.20 14.61 20.27
C PRO A 18 1.01 15.46 19.83
N GLY A 19 0.82 16.61 20.50
CA GLY A 19 -0.21 17.58 20.16
C GLY A 19 -1.64 17.18 20.56
N LEU A 20 -1.87 15.99 21.11
CA LEU A 20 -3.18 15.60 21.61
C LEU A 20 -3.34 15.88 23.12
N PRO A 21 -4.52 16.34 23.57
CA PRO A 21 -4.81 16.49 25.00
C PRO A 21 -4.84 15.12 25.71
N PHE A 22 -4.84 15.13 27.04
CA PHE A 22 -5.04 13.92 27.85
C PHE A 22 -6.44 13.90 28.44
N VAL A 23 -7.10 12.74 28.37
CA VAL A 23 -8.45 12.51 28.91
C VAL A 23 -8.39 11.36 29.91
N ASP A 24 -9.14 11.51 31.00
CA ASP A 24 -9.33 10.48 32.00
C ASP A 24 -10.06 9.25 31.40
N ASP A 25 -9.38 8.11 31.46
CA ASP A 25 -9.78 6.79 30.96
C ASP A 25 -9.99 5.78 32.10
N SER A 26 -10.02 6.25 33.36
CA SER A 26 -10.13 5.38 34.55
C SER A 26 -11.44 4.60 34.68
N HIS A 27 -12.48 4.96 33.92
CA HIS A 27 -13.75 4.23 33.90
C HIS A 27 -13.75 3.04 32.92
N ILE A 28 -12.68 2.84 32.15
CA ILE A 28 -12.49 1.66 31.30
C ILE A 28 -11.60 0.66 32.05
N PRO A 29 -11.93 -0.65 32.07
CA PRO A 29 -11.22 -1.66 32.87
C PRO A 29 -9.89 -2.09 32.21
N LEU A 30 -8.95 -1.16 32.07
CA LEU A 30 -7.71 -1.35 31.32
C LEU A 30 -6.75 -2.39 31.91
N ASP A 31 -6.87 -2.69 33.20
CA ASP A 31 -6.00 -3.62 33.93
C ASP A 31 -6.66 -4.99 34.18
N GLU A 32 -7.93 -5.16 33.78
CA GLU A 32 -8.67 -6.43 33.89
C GLU A 32 -8.51 -7.33 32.65
N GLY A 33 -7.88 -6.82 31.59
CA GLY A 33 -7.62 -7.54 30.34
C GLY A 33 -8.52 -7.13 29.16
N PRO A 34 -8.23 -7.64 27.96
CA PRO A 34 -8.92 -7.25 26.73
C PRO A 34 -10.40 -7.65 26.72
N GLU A 35 -10.77 -8.77 27.34
CA GLU A 35 -12.16 -9.23 27.46
C GLU A 35 -13.03 -8.25 28.24
N ALA A 36 -12.48 -7.63 29.30
CA ALA A 36 -13.18 -6.65 30.10
C ALA A 36 -13.45 -5.37 29.30
N ILE A 37 -12.50 -4.94 28.47
CA ILE A 37 -12.68 -3.81 27.55
C ILE A 37 -13.76 -4.12 26.52
N GLU A 38 -13.72 -5.30 25.89
CA GLU A 38 -14.76 -5.73 24.95
C GLU A 38 -16.15 -5.79 25.61
N ALA A 39 -16.21 -6.24 26.87
CA ALA A 39 -17.47 -6.38 27.61
C ALA A 39 -18.20 -5.04 27.79
N VAL A 40 -17.48 -3.94 28.02
CA VAL A 40 -18.05 -2.58 28.07
C VAL A 40 -18.87 -2.32 26.80
N GLY A 41 -18.26 -2.54 25.63
CA GLY A 41 -18.87 -2.28 24.34
C GLY A 41 -19.98 -3.26 23.93
N ARG A 42 -20.04 -4.46 24.51
CA ARG A 42 -21.02 -5.49 24.14
C ARG A 42 -22.17 -5.70 25.12
N HIS A 43 -22.01 -5.31 26.39
CA HIS A 43 -22.94 -5.69 27.46
C HIS A 43 -23.54 -4.53 28.26
N GLU A 44 -23.07 -3.28 28.11
CA GLU A 44 -23.53 -2.16 28.95
C GLU A 44 -24.63 -1.27 28.32
N GLY A 45 -24.94 -1.42 27.02
CA GLY A 45 -25.98 -0.61 26.38
C GLY A 45 -26.29 -1.00 24.93
N GLY A 46 -27.42 -0.52 24.40
CA GLY A 46 -27.76 -0.68 22.98
C GLY A 46 -27.04 0.35 22.11
N GLY A 47 -26.48 -0.08 20.98
CA GLY A 47 -25.75 0.80 20.05
C GLY A 47 -24.26 0.96 20.34
N MET A 48 -23.75 0.25 21.35
CA MET A 48 -22.32 0.17 21.67
C MET A 48 -21.68 -1.02 20.93
N TRP A 49 -20.37 -0.91 20.69
CA TRP A 49 -19.58 -1.97 20.08
C TRP A 49 -18.28 -2.16 20.84
N GLY A 50 -17.84 -3.42 20.90
CA GLY A 50 -16.56 -3.78 21.46
C GLY A 50 -15.99 -5.00 20.73
N ARG A 51 -14.67 -5.03 20.65
CA ARG A 51 -13.90 -6.17 20.15
C ARG A 51 -12.51 -6.16 20.74
N PHE A 52 -11.98 -7.34 21.00
CA PHE A 52 -10.54 -7.55 21.09
C PHE A 52 -10.11 -8.67 20.16
N ASP A 53 -8.86 -8.62 19.72
CA ASP A 53 -8.19 -9.74 19.08
C ASP A 53 -6.78 -9.90 19.71
N PRO A 54 -6.33 -11.14 20.00
CA PRO A 54 -4.92 -11.39 20.29
C PRO A 54 -4.09 -11.20 19.01
N ASN A 55 -2.83 -10.84 19.17
CA ASN A 55 -1.89 -10.79 18.06
C ASN A 55 -1.14 -12.11 17.94
N ASP A 56 -1.31 -12.78 16.80
CA ASP A 56 -0.79 -14.13 16.52
C ASP A 56 0.73 -14.31 16.77
N ARG A 57 1.51 -13.22 16.73
CA ARG A 57 2.96 -13.24 16.87
C ARG A 57 3.48 -12.97 18.29
N GLY A 58 2.68 -12.33 19.14
CA GLY A 58 3.11 -11.90 20.48
C GLY A 58 2.60 -12.77 21.64
N GLY A 59 1.76 -13.78 21.34
CA GLY A 59 1.14 -14.65 22.35
C GLY A 59 -0.03 -13.97 23.08
N ASP A 60 -0.57 -14.63 24.09
CA ASP A 60 -1.82 -14.22 24.77
C ASP A 60 -1.75 -12.84 25.45
N ASP A 61 -0.56 -12.36 25.80
CA ASP A 61 -0.34 -11.05 26.44
C ASP A 61 -0.18 -9.89 25.44
N ASP A 62 -0.13 -10.20 24.14
CA ASP A 62 -0.10 -9.22 23.06
C ASP A 62 -1.47 -9.12 22.40
N TRP A 63 -2.14 -7.99 22.59
CA TRP A 63 -3.50 -7.81 22.10
C TRP A 63 -3.81 -6.35 21.73
N HIS A 64 -4.91 -6.19 21.01
CA HIS A 64 -5.52 -4.90 20.76
C HIS A 64 -7.03 -5.02 20.93
N ALA A 65 -7.65 -3.94 21.41
CA ALA A 65 -9.08 -3.88 21.69
C ALA A 65 -9.63 -2.51 21.39
N PHE A 66 -10.95 -2.44 21.17
CA PHE A 66 -11.69 -1.20 21.26
C PHE A 66 -13.03 -1.39 21.96
N THR A 67 -13.55 -0.29 22.49
CA THR A 67 -14.91 -0.18 23.01
C THR A 67 -15.47 1.19 22.73
N THR A 68 -16.78 1.27 22.43
CA THR A 68 -17.54 2.51 22.57
C THR A 68 -17.43 3.00 24.01
N ASP A 69 -17.27 4.31 24.22
CA ASP A 69 -17.24 4.89 25.56
C ASP A 69 -18.63 4.76 26.21
N PRO A 70 -18.76 4.24 27.45
CA PRO A 70 -20.07 3.98 28.05
C PRO A 70 -20.84 5.24 28.45
N ILE A 71 -20.15 6.39 28.55
CA ILE A 71 -20.72 7.65 29.01
C ILE A 71 -21.07 8.57 27.82
N ASN A 72 -20.24 8.57 26.78
CA ASN A 72 -20.41 9.35 25.55
C ASN A 72 -20.28 8.45 24.32
N HIS A 73 -21.39 7.90 23.85
CA HIS A 73 -21.43 6.90 22.76
C HIS A 73 -21.00 7.44 21.39
N GLY A 74 -20.75 8.75 21.26
CA GLY A 74 -20.13 9.32 20.06
C GLY A 74 -18.61 9.10 20.00
N LEU A 75 -18.02 8.64 21.10
CA LEU A 75 -16.59 8.40 21.27
C LEU A 75 -16.33 6.93 21.54
N GLY A 76 -15.11 6.50 21.29
CA GLY A 76 -14.63 5.19 21.67
C GLY A 76 -13.16 5.19 22.04
N TRP A 77 -12.76 4.15 22.76
CA TRP A 77 -11.40 3.91 23.21
C TRP A 77 -10.77 2.81 22.39
N SER A 78 -9.56 3.05 21.89
CA SER A 78 -8.74 2.04 21.24
C SER A 78 -7.48 1.80 22.09
N VAL A 79 -7.23 0.52 22.36
CA VAL A 79 -6.16 0.06 23.26
C VAL A 79 -5.28 -0.94 22.53
N ARG A 80 -3.97 -0.71 22.56
CA ARG A 80 -2.94 -1.66 22.11
C ARG A 80 -2.06 -2.00 23.29
N SER A 81 -1.94 -3.28 23.64
CA SER A 81 -1.11 -3.73 24.76
C SER A 81 -0.05 -4.73 24.31
N HIS A 82 1.22 -4.44 24.59
CA HIS A 82 2.34 -5.31 24.29
C HIS A 82 3.15 -5.61 25.57
N PRO A 83 3.47 -6.88 25.87
CA PRO A 83 4.05 -7.27 27.16
C PRO A 83 5.39 -6.61 27.46
N VAL A 84 6.20 -6.36 26.43
CA VAL A 84 7.52 -5.73 26.59
C VAL A 84 7.46 -4.22 26.41
N HIS A 85 6.55 -3.71 25.59
CA HIS A 85 6.60 -2.32 25.09
C HIS A 85 5.57 -1.43 25.77
N GLY A 86 4.60 -2.00 26.49
CA GLY A 86 3.58 -1.26 27.21
C GLY A 86 2.31 -1.09 26.41
N ARG A 87 1.49 -0.15 26.85
CA ARG A 87 0.13 0.08 26.39
C ARG A 87 -0.01 1.43 25.72
N THR A 88 -0.70 1.48 24.58
CA THR A 88 -1.19 2.71 23.97
C THR A 88 -2.70 2.81 24.18
N VAL A 89 -3.18 3.93 24.73
CA VAL A 89 -4.62 4.20 24.93
C VAL A 89 -4.99 5.49 24.20
N LEU A 90 -5.92 5.41 23.26
CA LEU A 90 -6.37 6.53 22.44
C LEU A 90 -7.88 6.70 22.53
N LEU A 91 -8.31 7.95 22.69
CA LEU A 91 -9.71 8.35 22.50
C LEU A 91 -9.92 8.71 21.03
N MET A 92 -10.99 8.21 20.44
CA MET A 92 -11.32 8.37 19.03
C MET A 92 -12.81 8.66 18.85
N SER A 93 -13.21 9.08 17.64
CA SER A 93 -14.60 8.97 17.22
C SER A 93 -15.01 7.50 17.23
N ASP A 94 -16.20 7.16 17.72
CA ASP A 94 -16.67 5.77 17.78
C ASP A 94 -16.56 5.08 16.40
N GLY A 95 -16.91 5.80 15.32
CA GLY A 95 -16.84 5.30 13.94
C GLY A 95 -15.43 5.00 13.42
N ASP A 96 -14.37 5.51 14.07
CA ASP A 96 -12.97 5.28 13.66
C ASP A 96 -12.30 4.13 14.42
N THR A 97 -12.86 3.69 15.56
CA THR A 97 -12.26 2.68 16.43
C THR A 97 -12.02 1.33 15.73
N ALA A 98 -12.98 0.87 14.93
CA ALA A 98 -12.87 -0.39 14.18
C ALA A 98 -11.76 -0.33 13.11
N LEU A 99 -11.55 0.84 12.51
CA LEU A 99 -10.48 1.05 11.55
C LEU A 99 -9.12 1.05 12.24
N GLN A 100 -9.00 1.74 13.39
CA GLN A 100 -7.79 1.70 14.21
C GLN A 100 -7.45 0.28 14.66
N HIS A 101 -8.46 -0.50 15.06
CA HIS A 101 -8.29 -1.90 15.42
C HIS A 101 -7.72 -2.72 14.26
N SER A 102 -8.20 -2.51 13.04
CA SER A 102 -7.66 -3.19 11.85
C SER A 102 -6.22 -2.75 11.51
N MET A 103 -5.82 -1.52 11.86
CA MET A 103 -4.43 -1.06 11.68
C MET A 103 -3.45 -1.70 12.68
N TRP A 104 -3.94 -2.19 13.82
CA TRP A 104 -3.13 -2.84 14.85
C TRP A 104 -3.12 -4.36 14.79
N SER A 105 -3.75 -4.96 13.77
CA SER A 105 -3.77 -6.42 13.58
C SER A 105 -2.43 -7.00 13.12
N GLY A 106 -1.41 -6.17 12.89
CA GLY A 106 -0.06 -6.58 12.51
C GLY A 106 0.97 -6.29 13.60
N ASP A 107 2.24 -6.16 13.20
CA ASP A 107 3.34 -5.89 14.14
C ASP A 107 3.41 -4.42 14.60
N GLN A 108 2.51 -3.56 14.11
CA GLN A 108 2.50 -2.15 14.44
C GLN A 108 2.12 -1.95 15.91
N LEU A 109 3.04 -1.39 16.71
CA LEU A 109 2.74 -1.02 18.09
C LEU A 109 2.13 0.38 18.17
N LEU A 110 2.66 1.32 17.40
CA LEU A 110 2.23 2.70 17.40
C LEU A 110 2.57 3.40 16.08
N PHE A 111 1.88 4.52 15.83
CA PHE A 111 2.06 5.36 14.65
C PHE A 111 2.44 6.80 15.05
N ARG A 112 3.34 7.45 14.30
CA ARG A 112 3.78 8.85 14.45
C ARG A 112 3.96 9.52 13.10
N ALA A 113 4.17 10.83 13.08
CA ALA A 113 4.52 11.63 11.90
C ALA A 113 3.76 11.25 10.61
N GLY A 114 2.43 11.21 10.63
CA GLY A 114 1.64 10.91 9.43
C GLY A 114 1.73 9.46 8.94
N GLY A 115 1.87 8.49 9.86
CA GLY A 115 1.75 7.06 9.56
C GLY A 115 3.07 6.28 9.58
N TYR A 116 4.18 6.90 9.99
CA TYR A 116 5.37 6.16 10.38
C TYR A 116 5.01 5.25 11.54
N TRP A 117 5.53 4.04 11.57
CA TRP A 117 5.15 3.07 12.60
C TRP A 117 6.35 2.35 13.18
N PHE A 118 6.20 1.92 14.42
CA PHE A 118 7.24 1.27 15.20
C PHE A 118 6.79 -0.14 15.59
N ASP A 119 7.67 -1.12 15.42
CA ASP A 119 7.42 -2.52 15.78
C ASP A 119 8.00 -2.93 17.15
N GLY A 120 8.62 -1.98 17.87
CA GLY A 120 9.32 -2.25 19.12
C GLY A 120 10.84 -2.17 18.99
N THR A 121 11.37 -2.26 17.77
CA THR A 121 12.81 -2.21 17.46
C THR A 121 13.14 -1.23 16.34
N THR A 122 12.33 -1.19 15.29
CA THR A 122 12.58 -0.49 14.03
C THR A 122 11.42 0.43 13.68
N TRP A 123 11.76 1.61 13.15
CA TRP A 123 10.78 2.51 12.54
C TRP A 123 10.66 2.23 11.04
N TYR A 124 9.42 2.23 10.57
CA TYR A 124 9.04 2.04 9.19
C TYR A 124 8.25 3.23 8.69
N ARG A 125 8.34 3.48 7.38
CA ARG A 125 7.52 4.46 6.68
C ARG A 125 6.06 4.00 6.61
N PRO A 126 5.12 4.91 6.34
CA PRO A 126 3.76 4.53 5.97
C PRO A 126 3.76 3.52 4.82
N GLY A 127 2.99 2.44 4.95
CA GLY A 127 2.82 1.46 3.88
C GLY A 127 2.16 2.09 2.65
N GLN A 128 2.85 2.07 1.52
CA GLN A 128 2.36 2.65 0.25
C GLN A 128 2.52 1.68 -0.92
N VAL A 129 3.68 1.03 -1.02
CA VAL A 129 3.99 0.12 -2.12
C VAL A 129 3.50 -1.28 -1.79
N TRP A 130 2.56 -1.81 -2.57
CA TRP A 130 2.05 -3.17 -2.41
C TRP A 130 3.08 -4.22 -2.85
N ASP A 131 3.35 -5.20 -2.00
CA ASP A 131 4.11 -6.40 -2.32
C ASP A 131 3.13 -7.55 -2.66
N PRO A 132 3.06 -7.99 -3.92
CA PRO A 132 2.17 -9.08 -4.32
C PRO A 132 2.56 -10.44 -3.73
N ILE A 133 3.78 -10.60 -3.23
CA ILE A 133 4.30 -11.87 -2.71
C ILE A 133 3.83 -12.07 -1.27
N GLU A 134 4.08 -11.08 -0.41
CA GLU A 134 3.65 -11.08 0.98
C GLU A 134 2.14 -10.78 1.11
N GLN A 135 1.53 -10.20 0.06
CA GLN A 135 0.16 -9.66 0.09
C GLN A 135 -0.03 -8.64 1.21
N ASP A 136 0.97 -7.78 1.34
CA ASP A 136 0.97 -6.65 2.27
C ASP A 136 1.78 -5.51 1.63
N HIS A 137 1.81 -4.34 2.27
CA HIS A 137 2.69 -3.26 1.84
C HIS A 137 4.15 -3.58 2.22
N GLU A 138 5.07 -3.21 1.33
CA GLU A 138 6.51 -3.31 1.58
C GLU A 138 6.87 -2.56 2.87
N ARG A 139 7.60 -3.24 3.77
CA ARG A 139 8.01 -2.71 5.08
C ARG A 139 9.30 -1.90 4.96
N ARG A 140 9.18 -0.70 4.39
CA ARG A 140 10.34 0.18 4.15
C ARG A 140 10.80 0.86 5.44
N LYS A 141 12.03 0.58 5.88
CA LYS A 141 12.63 1.19 7.07
C LYS A 141 12.74 2.71 6.90
N ALA A 142 12.43 3.45 7.96
CA ALA A 142 12.70 4.88 8.04
C ALA A 142 14.21 5.12 8.21
N ARG A 143 14.80 5.98 7.37
CA ARG A 143 16.26 6.12 7.33
C ARG A 143 16.79 6.76 8.61
N ALA A 144 17.77 6.14 9.27
CA ALA A 144 18.43 6.70 10.46
C ALA A 144 17.44 7.26 11.50
N ALA A 145 16.31 6.57 11.67
CA ALA A 145 15.27 6.98 12.59
C ALA A 145 15.71 6.77 14.04
N VAL A 146 15.38 7.75 14.88
CA VAL A 146 15.64 7.75 16.32
C VAL A 146 14.30 7.95 17.01
N THR A 147 14.01 7.05 17.96
CA THR A 147 12.85 7.18 18.85
C THR A 147 13.03 8.38 19.77
N VAL A 148 12.05 9.27 19.80
CA VAL A 148 11.97 10.38 20.75
C VAL A 148 11.09 9.94 21.92
N SER A 149 11.66 9.85 23.11
CA SER A 149 10.97 9.45 24.32
C SER A 149 10.33 10.63 25.05
N ALA A 150 9.50 10.35 26.05
CA ALA A 150 8.96 11.39 26.93
C ALA A 150 10.07 12.11 27.72
N ALA A 151 11.12 11.38 28.11
CA ALA A 151 12.29 11.98 28.78
C ALA A 151 13.02 12.99 27.88
N ASP A 152 13.16 12.70 26.57
CA ASP A 152 13.81 13.60 25.62
C ASP A 152 13.04 14.92 25.42
N MET A 153 11.71 14.88 25.55
CA MET A 153 10.83 16.04 25.38
C MET A 153 10.74 16.90 26.64
N LEU A 154 10.92 16.32 27.82
CA LEU A 154 10.78 16.97 29.12
C LEU A 154 12.14 17.50 29.62
N ASP A 155 12.55 18.67 29.13
CA ASP A 155 13.81 19.31 29.48
C ASP A 155 13.78 20.18 30.75
N GLY A 156 12.72 20.06 31.56
CA GLY A 156 12.51 20.80 32.80
C GLY A 156 11.92 22.20 32.63
N ARG A 157 11.63 22.67 31.41
CA ARG A 157 10.94 23.95 31.18
C ARG A 157 9.41 23.87 31.22
N ALA A 158 8.86 22.66 31.09
CA ALA A 158 7.43 22.41 31.18
C ALA A 158 6.91 22.56 32.61
N ASP A 159 5.71 23.13 32.75
CA ASP A 159 5.06 23.38 34.05
C ASP A 159 3.74 22.60 34.14
N PRO A 160 3.70 21.47 34.87
CA PRO A 160 2.50 20.64 34.96
C PRO A 160 1.29 21.36 35.59
N ALA A 161 1.51 22.45 36.34
CA ALA A 161 0.43 23.22 36.95
C ALA A 161 -0.37 24.07 35.94
N LYS A 162 0.16 24.26 34.72
CA LYS A 162 -0.51 24.97 33.62
C LYS A 162 -1.32 24.06 32.71
N ALA A 163 -1.31 22.76 32.97
CA ALA A 163 -2.05 21.77 32.21
C ALA A 163 -3.27 21.26 32.95
N TYR A 164 -4.11 20.51 32.24
CA TYR A 164 -5.26 19.81 32.80
C TYR A 164 -5.45 18.45 32.15
N VAL A 165 -6.19 17.58 32.83
CA VAL A 165 -6.72 16.31 32.28
C VAL A 165 -8.20 16.51 32.00
N GLY A 166 -8.60 16.28 30.76
CA GLY A 166 -9.99 16.38 30.31
C GLY A 166 -10.87 15.24 30.84
N LYS A 167 -12.18 15.44 30.77
CA LYS A 167 -13.18 14.40 31.05
C LYS A 167 -13.92 14.04 29.77
N VAL A 168 -14.21 12.77 29.56
CA VAL A 168 -14.90 12.29 28.35
C VAL A 168 -16.30 12.91 28.17
N THR A 169 -16.98 13.22 29.28
CA THR A 169 -18.32 13.84 29.30
C THR A 169 -18.38 15.26 28.76
N THR A 170 -17.27 15.99 28.85
CA THR A 170 -17.17 17.40 28.43
C THR A 170 -16.15 17.57 27.32
N PHE A 171 -15.74 16.48 26.68
CA PHE A 171 -14.75 16.51 25.61
C PHE A 171 -15.39 17.07 24.34
N ASP A 172 -14.80 18.14 23.81
CA ASP A 172 -15.19 18.76 22.55
C ASP A 172 -14.24 18.28 21.45
N THR A 173 -14.76 17.54 20.47
CA THR A 173 -13.98 16.96 19.37
C THR A 173 -13.45 18.01 18.40
N GLU A 174 -14.05 19.20 18.38
CA GLU A 174 -13.68 20.30 17.48
C GLU A 174 -12.76 21.32 18.15
N ALA A 175 -12.46 21.15 19.44
CA ALA A 175 -11.56 22.04 20.15
C ALA A 175 -10.14 21.98 19.55
N PRO A 176 -9.43 23.12 19.46
CA PRO A 176 -8.05 23.12 19.01
C PRO A 176 -7.16 22.33 19.98
N ALA A 177 -6.10 21.74 19.42
CA ALA A 177 -5.04 21.12 20.20
C ALA A 177 -4.44 22.11 21.23
N PRO A 178 -3.98 21.64 22.40
CA PRO A 178 -3.40 22.51 23.41
C PRO A 178 -2.08 23.14 22.91
N ASP A 179 -2.02 24.48 22.92
CA ASP A 179 -0.80 25.22 22.55
C ASP A 179 0.36 24.92 23.52
N ASN A 180 0.06 24.59 24.77
CA ASN A 180 1.03 24.26 25.82
C ASN A 180 1.17 22.74 26.03
N TRP A 181 1.21 21.97 24.94
CA TRP A 181 1.25 20.51 25.01
C TRP A 181 2.38 19.93 25.88
N LEU A 182 3.54 20.58 25.98
CA LEU A 182 4.62 20.14 26.88
C LEU A 182 4.24 20.19 28.36
N ASP A 183 3.44 21.18 28.78
CA ASP A 183 2.91 21.24 30.16
C ASP A 183 1.96 20.05 30.42
N HIS A 184 1.15 19.69 29.41
CA HIS A 184 0.27 18.53 29.46
C HIS A 184 1.04 17.22 29.53
N LEU A 185 2.12 17.09 28.75
CA LEU A 185 3.03 15.94 28.83
C LEU A 185 3.68 15.86 30.21
N ALA A 186 4.09 16.97 30.80
CA ALA A 186 4.69 17.00 32.15
C ALA A 186 3.67 16.57 33.24
N LEU A 187 2.42 17.01 33.12
CA LEU A 187 1.34 16.58 34.01
C LEU A 187 1.05 15.08 33.86
N TRP A 188 0.98 14.57 32.62
CA TRP A 188 0.88 13.14 32.36
C TRP A 188 2.06 12.39 32.98
N ALA A 189 3.30 12.84 32.76
CA ALA A 189 4.49 12.17 33.27
C ALA A 189 4.49 12.08 34.81
N THR A 190 4.04 13.13 35.49
CA THR A 190 3.89 13.14 36.96
C THR A 190 2.91 12.06 37.40
N ARG A 191 1.71 12.01 36.82
CA ARG A 191 0.68 11.01 37.17
C ARG A 191 1.04 9.60 36.72
N HIS A 192 1.75 9.48 35.61
CA HIS A 192 2.20 8.20 35.08
C HIS A 192 3.17 7.54 36.05
N GLN A 193 4.15 8.29 36.55
CA GLN A 193 5.15 7.79 37.50
C GLN A 193 4.59 7.48 38.90
N GLU A 194 3.37 7.94 39.23
CA GLU A 194 2.68 7.58 40.47
C GLU A 194 2.05 6.17 40.42
N ARG A 195 1.97 5.55 39.23
CA ARG A 195 1.34 4.23 39.07
C ARG A 195 2.30 3.09 39.41
N ASP A 196 1.75 2.04 40.01
CA ASP A 196 2.47 0.79 40.21
C ASP A 196 2.83 0.16 38.86
N GLY A 197 4.12 -0.17 38.68
CA GLY A 197 4.62 -0.76 37.45
C GLY A 197 4.76 0.23 36.28
N ALA A 198 4.66 1.54 36.51
CA ALA A 198 4.84 2.56 35.47
C ALA A 198 6.18 2.39 34.72
N ARG A 199 6.13 2.48 33.39
CA ARG A 199 7.33 2.42 32.56
C ARG A 199 8.19 3.67 32.75
N PRO A 200 9.54 3.55 32.74
CA PRO A 200 10.42 4.72 32.74
C PRO A 200 10.13 5.65 31.56
N LEU A 201 10.28 6.95 31.74
CA LEU A 201 9.96 7.95 30.71
C LEU A 201 10.82 7.80 29.46
N GLU A 202 12.03 7.26 29.59
CA GLU A 202 12.95 6.94 28.48
C GLU A 202 12.41 5.81 27.58
N GLN A 203 11.49 5.00 28.10
CA GLN A 203 10.85 3.90 27.37
C GLN A 203 9.45 4.29 26.85
N CYS A 204 8.98 5.49 27.18
CA CYS A 204 7.68 6.00 26.76
C CYS A 204 7.85 6.73 25.42
N VAL A 205 7.46 6.09 24.32
CA VAL A 205 7.64 6.63 22.96
C VAL A 205 6.66 7.77 22.68
N VAL A 206 7.21 8.94 22.37
CA VAL A 206 6.44 10.14 22.05
C VAL A 206 6.49 10.45 20.55
N ASP A 207 7.65 10.41 19.91
CA ASP A 207 7.75 10.74 18.49
C ASP A 207 8.91 10.01 17.79
N VAL A 208 9.12 10.32 16.52
CA VAL A 208 10.26 9.85 15.73
C VAL A 208 11.01 11.04 15.13
N SER A 209 12.33 11.00 15.24
CA SER A 209 13.23 11.91 14.54
C SER A 209 13.95 11.18 13.43
N SER A 210 13.98 11.74 12.24
CA SER A 210 14.71 11.16 11.11
C SER A 210 15.10 12.25 10.10
N PRO A 211 16.23 12.13 9.39
CA PRO A 211 16.61 13.07 8.34
C PRO A 211 15.53 13.28 7.26
N GLU A 212 14.74 12.26 6.94
CA GLU A 212 13.64 12.38 5.96
C GLU A 212 12.43 13.18 6.49
N LEU A 213 12.32 13.36 7.81
CA LEU A 213 11.31 14.21 8.46
C LEU A 213 11.80 15.65 8.71
N SER A 214 13.05 15.95 8.36
CA SER A 214 13.58 17.31 8.49
C SER A 214 12.89 18.28 7.53
N GLY A 215 12.70 19.54 7.94
CA GLY A 215 12.03 20.55 7.12
C GLY A 215 12.64 20.76 5.71
N ALA A 216 13.92 20.43 5.52
CA ALA A 216 14.57 20.49 4.20
C ALA A 216 14.16 19.35 3.25
N GLN A 217 13.58 18.27 3.77
CA GLN A 217 13.08 17.12 3.01
C GLN A 217 11.55 17.09 2.91
N LEU A 218 10.88 18.08 3.50
CA LEU A 218 9.43 18.21 3.44
C LEU A 218 8.98 18.91 2.14
N LEU A 219 8.00 18.33 1.49
CA LEU A 219 7.42 18.78 0.23
C LEU A 219 6.01 19.32 0.47
N GLY A 220 5.68 20.45 -0.16
CA GLY A 220 4.32 20.95 -0.17
C GLY A 220 3.48 20.27 -1.26
N VAL A 221 2.21 20.67 -1.31
CA VAL A 221 1.26 20.21 -2.33
C VAL A 221 1.77 20.40 -3.78
N PRO A 222 2.38 21.54 -4.17
CA PRO A 222 2.88 21.70 -5.54
C PRO A 222 3.95 20.68 -5.90
N GLU A 223 4.95 20.50 -5.04
CA GLU A 223 6.09 19.61 -5.28
C GLU A 223 5.63 18.14 -5.27
N MET A 224 4.77 17.75 -4.34
CA MET A 224 4.21 16.39 -4.29
C MET A 224 3.38 16.08 -5.55
N ALA A 225 2.55 17.03 -6.01
CA ALA A 225 1.74 16.85 -7.20
C ALA A 225 2.61 16.70 -8.46
N GLU A 226 3.66 17.50 -8.58
CA GLU A 226 4.64 17.40 -9.67
C GLU A 226 5.31 16.02 -9.72
N LEU A 227 5.78 15.51 -8.56
CA LEU A 227 6.35 14.17 -8.46
C LEU A 227 5.34 13.08 -8.88
N GLY A 228 4.07 13.24 -8.50
CA GLY A 228 2.98 12.34 -8.86
C GLY A 228 2.50 12.43 -10.31
N GLY A 229 3.05 13.35 -11.12
CA GLY A 229 2.63 13.57 -12.50
C GLY A 229 1.20 14.13 -12.62
N ILE A 230 0.70 14.82 -11.60
CA ILE A 230 -0.66 15.39 -11.54
C ILE A 230 -0.64 16.88 -11.22
N THR A 231 -1.77 17.55 -11.40
CA THR A 231 -1.89 18.96 -10.99
C THR A 231 -2.09 19.08 -9.47
N ALA A 232 -1.64 20.18 -8.87
CA ALA A 232 -1.92 20.49 -7.47
C ALA A 232 -3.43 20.52 -7.15
N SER A 233 -4.29 20.88 -8.13
CA SER A 233 -5.74 20.86 -7.95
C SER A 233 -6.30 19.44 -7.87
N THR A 234 -5.72 18.51 -8.64
CA THR A 234 -6.04 17.08 -8.59
C THR A 234 -5.63 16.49 -7.24
N LEU A 235 -4.41 16.79 -6.76
CA LEU A 235 -3.94 16.30 -5.46
C LEU A 235 -4.85 16.79 -4.31
N ARG A 236 -5.19 18.08 -4.28
CA ARG A 236 -6.14 18.61 -3.28
C ARG A 236 -7.52 17.95 -3.35
N SER A 237 -7.97 17.61 -4.56
CA SER A 237 -9.23 16.89 -4.74
C SER A 237 -9.17 15.45 -4.22
N TYR A 238 -8.00 14.80 -4.29
CA TYR A 238 -7.80 13.48 -3.68
C TYR A 238 -7.81 13.57 -2.17
N ILE A 239 -7.10 14.55 -1.61
CA ILE A 239 -7.04 14.80 -0.16
C ILE A 239 -8.45 15.10 0.38
N SER A 240 -9.20 16.02 -0.24
CA SER A 240 -10.53 16.42 0.25
C SER A 240 -11.58 15.31 0.17
N ARG A 241 -11.40 14.33 -0.71
CA ARG A 241 -12.28 13.16 -0.84
C ARG A 241 -11.87 11.99 0.06
N GLY A 242 -10.81 12.14 0.87
CA GLY A 242 -10.29 11.03 1.69
C GLY A 242 -9.85 9.84 0.84
N ASN A 243 -9.25 10.12 -0.34
CA ASN A 243 -8.67 9.07 -1.16
C ASN A 243 -7.53 8.41 -0.37
N SER A 244 -7.71 7.13 -0.02
CA SER A 244 -6.78 6.36 0.80
C SER A 244 -5.44 6.11 0.12
N GLU A 245 -5.33 6.36 -1.19
CA GLU A 245 -4.08 6.23 -1.91
C GLU A 245 -3.09 7.37 -1.61
N VAL A 246 -3.53 8.52 -1.11
CA VAL A 246 -2.61 9.62 -0.76
C VAL A 246 -2.17 9.44 0.69
N PRO A 247 -0.85 9.39 0.98
CA PRO A 247 -0.36 9.24 2.35
C PRO A 247 -0.73 10.45 3.21
N GLN A 248 -0.84 10.24 4.52
CA GLN A 248 -1.03 11.34 5.46
C GLN A 248 0.20 12.27 5.48
N PRO A 249 0.01 13.58 5.66
CA PRO A 249 1.13 14.51 5.78
C PRO A 249 1.91 14.26 7.07
N GLN A 250 3.24 14.40 6.98
CA GLN A 250 4.16 14.25 8.11
C GLN A 250 4.14 15.49 9.01
N ALA A 251 3.76 16.65 8.45
CA ALA A 251 3.63 17.90 9.20
C ALA A 251 2.57 18.82 8.59
N SER A 252 2.05 19.74 9.40
CA SER A 252 1.27 20.88 8.92
C SER A 252 1.93 22.18 9.38
N VAL A 253 2.48 22.95 8.44
CA VAL A 253 3.17 24.22 8.73
C VAL A 253 2.30 25.37 8.26
N ASN A 254 1.83 26.20 9.21
CA ASN A 254 0.87 27.28 8.95
C ASN A 254 -0.40 26.78 8.22
N GLY A 255 -0.90 25.61 8.62
CA GLY A 255 -2.09 24.98 8.03
C GLY A 255 -1.87 24.41 6.63
N ARG A 256 -0.61 24.22 6.20
CA ARG A 256 -0.27 23.61 4.92
C ARG A 256 0.36 22.24 5.16
N ASP A 257 -0.28 21.24 4.56
CA ASP A 257 0.19 19.87 4.58
C ASP A 257 1.55 19.72 3.89
N GLN A 258 2.43 18.98 4.54
CA GLN A 258 3.76 18.67 4.04
C GLN A 258 4.07 17.19 4.19
N TRP A 259 4.70 16.62 3.17
CA TRP A 259 5.07 15.20 3.12
C TRP A 259 6.58 15.05 3.08
N ALA A 260 7.11 14.04 3.76
CA ALA A 260 8.49 13.66 3.58
C ALA A 260 8.72 13.23 2.12
N ARG A 261 9.79 13.71 1.49
CA ARG A 261 10.16 13.33 0.12
C ARG A 261 10.19 11.81 -0.07
N ALA A 262 10.72 11.09 0.92
CA ALA A 262 10.77 9.64 0.93
C ALA A 262 9.37 8.98 0.82
N VAL A 263 8.39 9.49 1.55
CA VAL A 263 7.00 9.01 1.52
C VAL A 263 6.34 9.38 0.19
N ALA A 264 6.63 10.58 -0.34
CA ALA A 264 6.17 10.99 -1.66
C ALA A 264 6.74 10.09 -2.78
N ASP A 265 8.01 9.70 -2.71
CA ASP A 265 8.63 8.78 -3.67
C ASP A 265 7.99 7.38 -3.59
N ASP A 266 7.71 6.89 -2.39
CA ASP A 266 7.00 5.61 -2.17
C ASP A 266 5.57 5.66 -2.75
N TRP A 267 4.86 6.79 -2.60
CA TRP A 267 3.56 7.02 -3.20
C TRP A 267 3.60 7.09 -4.73
N VAL A 268 4.60 7.77 -5.30
CA VAL A 268 4.81 7.83 -6.76
C VAL A 268 5.05 6.43 -7.33
N GLU A 269 5.87 5.63 -6.64
CA GLU A 269 6.13 4.25 -7.03
C GLU A 269 4.84 3.41 -6.97
N ALA A 270 4.05 3.53 -5.91
CA ALA A 270 2.75 2.86 -5.81
C ALA A 270 1.82 3.25 -6.97
N ARG A 271 1.78 4.54 -7.34
CA ARG A 271 1.01 5.01 -8.51
C ARG A 271 1.52 4.42 -9.81
N GLN A 272 2.83 4.35 -10.02
CA GLN A 272 3.42 3.75 -11.22
C GLN A 272 3.12 2.26 -11.33
N ARG A 273 3.09 1.54 -10.20
CA ARG A 273 2.75 0.10 -10.13
C ARG A 273 1.24 -0.18 -10.15
N SER A 274 0.40 0.84 -10.00
CA SER A 274 -1.06 0.69 -10.04
C SER A 274 -1.54 0.27 -11.44
N TYR A 275 -2.78 -0.22 -11.51
CA TYR A 275 -3.45 -0.56 -12.77
C TYR A 275 -3.40 0.60 -13.79
N GLU A 276 -3.68 1.83 -13.35
CA GLU A 276 -3.62 3.02 -14.19
C GLU A 276 -2.17 3.39 -14.58
N GLY A 277 -1.22 3.26 -13.66
CA GLY A 277 0.19 3.57 -13.91
C GLY A 277 0.83 2.63 -14.92
N VAL A 278 0.57 1.33 -14.81
CA VAL A 278 1.03 0.31 -15.77
C VAL A 278 0.42 0.58 -17.15
N LYS A 279 -0.88 0.86 -17.22
CA LYS A 279 -1.56 1.21 -18.47
C LYS A 279 -0.97 2.46 -19.11
N ALA A 280 -0.79 3.54 -18.34
CA ALA A 280 -0.21 4.79 -18.83
C ALA A 280 1.22 4.61 -19.33
N THR A 281 2.02 3.81 -18.61
CA THR A 281 3.40 3.51 -19.00
C THR A 281 3.45 2.74 -20.33
N MET A 282 2.61 1.72 -20.48
CA MET A 282 2.62 0.87 -21.68
C MET A 282 1.93 1.50 -22.89
N SER A 283 1.07 2.49 -22.69
CA SER A 283 0.43 3.24 -23.77
C SER A 283 1.17 4.52 -24.17
N ALA A 284 2.27 4.84 -23.48
CA ALA A 284 3.02 6.07 -23.70
C ALA A 284 3.49 6.18 -25.17
N GLY A 285 3.11 7.28 -25.82
CA GLY A 285 3.48 7.60 -27.20
C GLY A 285 2.46 7.19 -28.26
N ASP A 286 1.41 6.42 -27.92
CA ASP A 286 0.29 6.19 -28.82
C ASP A 286 -0.73 7.35 -28.76
N PRO A 287 -1.19 7.91 -29.89
CA PRO A 287 -2.14 9.03 -29.90
C PRO A 287 -3.48 8.76 -29.20
N ASP A 288 -3.90 7.49 -29.15
CA ASP A 288 -5.16 7.07 -28.55
C ASP A 288 -4.96 6.46 -27.14
N ASN A 289 -3.74 6.53 -26.59
CA ASN A 289 -3.33 5.89 -25.35
C ASN A 289 -3.62 4.37 -25.36
N LEU A 290 -3.40 3.70 -26.49
CA LEU A 290 -3.50 2.24 -26.60
C LEU A 290 -2.19 1.56 -26.17
N SER A 291 -2.32 0.40 -25.52
CA SER A 291 -1.18 -0.48 -25.27
C SER A 291 -0.56 -0.96 -26.59
N PRO A 292 0.70 -1.43 -26.62
CA PRO A 292 1.40 -1.72 -27.88
C PRO A 292 0.69 -2.79 -28.72
N GLY A 293 0.09 -3.78 -28.05
CA GLY A 293 -0.73 -4.81 -28.70
C GLY A 293 -2.03 -4.23 -29.26
N ALA A 294 -2.75 -3.42 -28.48
CA ALA A 294 -3.98 -2.79 -28.92
C ALA A 294 -3.75 -1.82 -30.09
N ALA A 295 -2.65 -1.06 -30.08
CA ALA A 295 -2.23 -0.21 -31.20
C ALA A 295 -1.94 -1.05 -32.46
N SER A 296 -1.23 -2.17 -32.33
CA SER A 296 -1.00 -3.11 -33.44
C SER A 296 -2.30 -3.70 -33.99
N VAL A 297 -3.27 -4.01 -33.13
CA VAL A 297 -4.62 -4.43 -33.54
C VAL A 297 -5.33 -3.33 -34.31
N ARG A 298 -5.34 -2.08 -33.80
CA ARG A 298 -5.90 -0.91 -34.49
C ARG A 298 -5.28 -0.77 -35.88
N ASP A 299 -3.96 -0.72 -35.97
CA ASP A 299 -3.27 -0.45 -37.24
C ASP A 299 -3.54 -1.54 -38.29
N ARG A 300 -3.56 -2.81 -37.85
CA ARG A 300 -3.89 -3.95 -38.70
C ARG A 300 -5.35 -3.91 -39.19
N PHE A 301 -6.30 -3.65 -38.29
CA PHE A 301 -7.71 -3.59 -38.66
C PHE A 301 -8.04 -2.36 -39.49
N ALA A 302 -7.38 -1.22 -39.26
CA ALA A 302 -7.52 -0.02 -40.08
C ALA A 302 -7.11 -0.31 -41.53
N ALA A 303 -5.97 -0.98 -41.73
CA ALA A 303 -5.53 -1.42 -43.06
C ALA A 303 -6.52 -2.40 -43.71
N ASN A 304 -7.04 -3.37 -42.95
CA ASN A 304 -8.01 -4.35 -43.44
C ASN A 304 -9.34 -3.72 -43.83
N PHE A 305 -9.89 -2.84 -42.97
CA PHE A 305 -11.12 -2.12 -43.23
C PHE A 305 -10.95 -1.18 -44.41
N HIS A 306 -9.84 -0.44 -44.50
CA HIS A 306 -9.55 0.41 -45.64
C HIS A 306 -9.44 -0.40 -46.95
N SER A 307 -8.72 -1.51 -46.94
CA SER A 307 -8.63 -2.43 -48.10
C SER A 307 -10.01 -2.93 -48.53
N THR A 308 -10.87 -3.26 -47.57
CA THR A 308 -12.23 -3.76 -47.82
C THR A 308 -13.18 -2.67 -48.32
N LEU A 309 -13.14 -1.48 -47.71
CA LEU A 309 -14.09 -0.40 -47.95
C LEU A 309 -13.70 0.47 -49.16
N TRP A 310 -12.39 0.70 -49.35
CA TRP A 310 -11.84 1.49 -50.45
C TRP A 310 -11.25 0.61 -51.55
N GLY A 311 -10.39 -0.36 -51.21
CA GLY A 311 -9.64 -1.17 -52.18
C GLY A 311 -10.52 -1.99 -53.13
N ARG A 312 -11.74 -2.31 -52.71
CA ARG A 312 -12.73 -3.05 -53.50
C ARG A 312 -13.68 -2.14 -54.29
N PRO A 313 -13.65 -2.13 -55.64
CA PRO A 313 -14.51 -1.26 -56.44
C PRO A 313 -16.02 -1.50 -56.25
N ASP A 314 -16.43 -2.72 -55.96
CA ASP A 314 -17.83 -3.11 -55.70
C ASP A 314 -18.36 -2.57 -54.36
N VAL A 315 -17.49 -2.43 -53.36
CA VAL A 315 -17.83 -1.84 -52.06
C VAL A 315 -17.74 -0.32 -52.12
N ARG A 316 -16.70 0.22 -52.79
CA ARG A 316 -16.51 1.67 -52.97
C ARG A 316 -17.72 2.35 -53.59
N LYS A 317 -18.40 1.69 -54.54
CA LYS A 317 -19.61 2.21 -55.19
C LYS A 317 -20.82 2.33 -54.25
N ARG A 318 -20.82 1.66 -53.09
CA ARG A 318 -21.90 1.70 -52.09
C ARG A 318 -21.88 2.94 -51.21
N TRP A 319 -20.77 3.67 -51.20
CA TRP A 319 -20.65 4.95 -50.48
C TRP A 319 -21.46 6.03 -51.18
N ILE A 320 -22.16 6.86 -50.39
CA ILE A 320 -22.87 8.03 -50.90
C ILE A 320 -21.86 8.95 -51.59
N LEU A 321 -22.19 9.48 -52.77
CA LEU A 321 -21.26 10.19 -53.66
C LEU A 321 -20.40 11.25 -52.95
N ARG A 322 -20.99 12.06 -52.07
CA ARG A 322 -20.27 13.12 -51.32
C ARG A 322 -19.18 12.59 -50.38
N GLN A 323 -19.32 11.36 -49.89
CA GLN A 323 -18.36 10.69 -48.99
C GLN A 323 -17.52 9.63 -49.71
N ARG A 324 -17.69 9.45 -51.03
CA ARG A 324 -16.94 8.47 -51.82
C ARG A 324 -15.57 9.01 -52.21
N ASN A 325 -14.74 9.26 -51.20
CA ASN A 325 -13.36 9.70 -51.33
C ASN A 325 -12.49 8.94 -50.33
N GLU A 326 -11.20 8.78 -50.62
CA GLU A 326 -10.30 7.96 -49.81
C GLU A 326 -10.19 8.44 -48.35
N LYS A 327 -10.18 9.77 -48.15
CA LYS A 327 -10.04 10.37 -46.83
C LYS A 327 -11.20 9.97 -45.92
N SER A 328 -12.44 10.14 -46.37
CA SER A 328 -13.63 9.77 -45.57
C SER A 328 -13.70 8.27 -45.29
N VAL A 329 -13.26 7.42 -46.22
CA VAL A 329 -13.22 5.97 -45.98
C VAL A 329 -12.15 5.60 -44.97
N ARG A 330 -10.98 6.26 -45.03
CA ARG A 330 -9.91 6.09 -44.05
C ARG A 330 -10.34 6.49 -42.65
N GLU A 331 -10.97 7.66 -42.47
CA GLU A 331 -11.53 8.10 -41.18
C GLU A 331 -12.48 7.06 -40.55
N VAL A 332 -13.38 6.47 -41.34
CA VAL A 332 -14.29 5.40 -40.86
C VAL A 332 -13.53 4.10 -40.56
N SER A 333 -12.52 3.77 -41.37
CA SER A 333 -11.73 2.55 -41.18
C SER A 333 -10.92 2.63 -39.89
N ASP A 334 -10.32 3.80 -39.62
CA ASP A 334 -9.57 4.10 -38.40
C ASP A 334 -10.50 4.06 -37.17
N ALA A 335 -11.69 4.67 -37.26
CA ALA A 335 -12.67 4.65 -36.17
C ALA A 335 -13.18 3.23 -35.83
N LEU A 336 -13.47 2.41 -36.85
CA LEU A 336 -13.86 1.01 -36.64
C LEU A 336 -12.73 0.18 -36.04
N ALA A 337 -11.49 0.42 -36.48
CA ALA A 337 -10.33 -0.28 -35.96
C ALA A 337 -10.01 0.09 -34.51
N TRP A 338 -10.20 1.35 -34.15
CA TRP A 338 -10.12 1.82 -32.77
C TRP A 338 -11.15 1.11 -31.88
N ASP A 339 -12.41 0.99 -32.33
CA ASP A 339 -13.46 0.28 -31.59
C ASP A 339 -13.11 -1.20 -31.32
N VAL A 340 -12.49 -1.88 -32.29
CA VAL A 340 -11.96 -3.24 -32.13
C VAL A 340 -10.84 -3.28 -31.09
N ALA A 341 -9.90 -2.34 -31.15
CA ALA A 341 -8.76 -2.29 -30.24
C ALA A 341 -9.17 -2.04 -28.78
N VAL A 342 -10.11 -1.14 -28.52
CA VAL A 342 -10.60 -0.87 -27.15
C VAL A 342 -11.57 -1.93 -26.63
N SER A 343 -12.21 -2.70 -27.52
CA SER A 343 -13.16 -3.76 -27.16
C SER A 343 -12.52 -5.15 -27.03
N MET A 344 -11.18 -5.24 -27.00
CA MET A 344 -10.49 -6.53 -26.98
C MET A 344 -10.87 -7.44 -25.81
N ASP A 345 -11.11 -6.88 -24.62
CA ASP A 345 -11.54 -7.62 -23.44
C ASP A 345 -12.92 -8.29 -23.61
N ARG A 346 -13.76 -7.80 -24.55
CA ARG A 346 -15.02 -8.47 -24.92
C ARG A 346 -14.82 -9.70 -25.82
N ILE A 347 -13.67 -9.79 -26.49
CA ILE A 347 -13.31 -10.90 -27.38
C ILE A 347 -12.60 -11.98 -26.58
N LEU A 348 -11.64 -11.58 -25.75
CA LEU A 348 -10.91 -12.46 -24.85
C LEU A 348 -10.89 -11.88 -23.43
N PRO A 349 -11.83 -12.29 -22.57
CA PRO A 349 -11.96 -11.75 -21.21
C PRO A 349 -10.71 -12.00 -20.38
N THR A 350 -10.16 -10.93 -19.81
CA THR A 350 -8.93 -10.94 -19.01
C THR A 350 -9.06 -11.72 -17.71
N ASP A 351 -10.25 -11.76 -17.11
CA ASP A 351 -10.59 -12.54 -15.91
C ASP A 351 -10.46 -14.05 -16.14
N ILE A 352 -10.67 -14.52 -17.37
CA ILE A 352 -10.50 -15.92 -17.77
C ILE A 352 -9.07 -16.18 -18.25
N LEU A 353 -8.53 -15.26 -19.06
CA LEU A 353 -7.20 -15.40 -19.65
C LEU A 353 -6.10 -15.40 -18.59
N GLY A 354 -6.15 -14.47 -17.64
CA GLY A 354 -5.10 -14.29 -16.63
C GLY A 354 -4.81 -15.56 -15.82
N PRO A 355 -5.82 -16.16 -15.15
CA PRO A 355 -5.65 -17.42 -14.42
C PRO A 355 -5.19 -18.58 -15.30
N THR A 356 -5.60 -18.60 -16.58
CA THR A 356 -5.19 -19.64 -17.54
C THR A 356 -3.70 -19.51 -17.88
N VAL A 357 -3.23 -18.29 -18.18
CA VAL A 357 -1.81 -17.99 -18.43
C VAL A 357 -0.97 -18.31 -17.19
N ARG A 358 -1.41 -17.89 -15.99
CA ARG A 358 -0.74 -18.23 -14.72
C ARG A 358 -0.57 -19.73 -14.55
N LYS A 359 -1.63 -20.52 -14.75
CA LYS A 359 -1.57 -21.99 -14.62
C LYS A 359 -0.62 -22.63 -15.64
N ALA A 360 -0.62 -22.16 -16.88
CA ALA A 360 0.29 -22.65 -17.92
C ALA A 360 1.76 -22.37 -17.58
N ILE A 361 2.07 -21.15 -17.11
CA ILE A 361 3.42 -20.77 -16.67
C ILE A 361 3.88 -21.64 -15.49
N LEU A 362 3.03 -21.80 -14.48
CA LEU A 362 3.36 -22.63 -13.32
C LEU A 362 3.53 -24.12 -13.69
N ASN A 363 2.85 -24.61 -14.72
CA ASN A 363 3.08 -25.96 -15.23
C ASN A 363 4.48 -26.09 -15.86
N ASP A 364 4.87 -25.15 -16.73
CA ASP A 364 6.20 -25.17 -17.36
C ASP A 364 7.33 -25.04 -16.31
N PHE A 365 7.10 -24.26 -15.25
CA PHE A 365 8.00 -24.16 -14.11
C PHE A 365 8.10 -25.47 -13.34
N ALA A 366 6.97 -26.15 -13.09
CA ALA A 366 6.95 -27.45 -12.44
C ALA A 366 7.75 -28.49 -13.23
N GLU A 367 7.58 -28.54 -14.55
CA GLU A 367 8.33 -29.44 -15.43
C GLU A 367 9.84 -29.14 -15.40
N SER A 368 10.22 -27.85 -15.43
CA SER A 368 11.62 -27.41 -15.33
C SER A 368 12.25 -27.83 -13.99
N VAL A 369 11.51 -27.63 -12.89
CA VAL A 369 11.89 -28.04 -11.54
C VAL A 369 12.10 -29.55 -11.46
N ASP A 370 11.14 -30.34 -11.95
CA ASP A 370 11.20 -31.80 -11.95
C ASP A 370 12.39 -32.34 -12.75
N LEU A 371 12.66 -31.76 -13.92
CA LEU A 371 13.81 -32.13 -14.75
C LEU A 371 15.13 -31.87 -14.04
N ASN A 372 15.26 -30.71 -13.37
CA ASN A 372 16.45 -30.36 -12.60
C ASN A 372 16.66 -31.31 -11.43
N GLU A 373 15.61 -31.64 -10.68
CA GLU A 373 15.70 -32.58 -9.56
C GLU A 373 16.13 -33.98 -10.01
N ARG A 374 15.59 -34.46 -11.13
CA ARG A 374 16.02 -35.74 -11.74
C ARG A 374 17.48 -35.69 -12.18
N GLY A 375 17.92 -34.57 -12.75
CA GLY A 375 19.31 -34.33 -13.15
C GLY A 375 20.28 -34.34 -11.96
N ALA A 376 19.96 -33.60 -10.90
CA ALA A 376 20.75 -33.54 -9.68
C ALA A 376 20.89 -34.92 -9.00
N LYS A 377 19.79 -35.68 -8.90
CA LYS A 377 19.81 -37.06 -8.39
C LYS A 377 20.76 -37.97 -9.18
N ARG A 378 20.80 -37.83 -10.52
CA ARG A 378 21.74 -38.58 -11.37
C ARG A 378 23.20 -38.18 -11.16
N ARG A 379 23.46 -36.89 -10.88
CA ARG A 379 24.81 -36.35 -10.67
C ARG A 379 25.35 -36.50 -9.25
N LYS A 380 24.53 -36.98 -8.30
CA LYS A 380 24.85 -37.05 -6.86
C LYS A 380 25.31 -35.70 -6.28
N GLU A 381 24.75 -34.61 -6.79
CA GLU A 381 25.06 -33.26 -6.29
C GLU A 381 24.54 -33.11 -4.84
N PRO A 382 25.27 -32.41 -3.96
CA PRO A 382 24.76 -32.04 -2.64
C PRO A 382 23.42 -31.31 -2.77
N LEU A 383 22.47 -31.63 -1.88
CA LEU A 383 21.09 -31.13 -1.97
C LEU A 383 21.01 -29.59 -1.99
N GLN A 384 21.99 -28.91 -1.39
CA GLN A 384 22.07 -27.46 -1.27
C GLN A 384 22.51 -26.80 -2.59
N GLU A 385 23.56 -27.30 -3.25
CA GLU A 385 23.97 -26.84 -4.58
C GLU A 385 22.93 -27.18 -5.65
N ALA A 386 22.23 -28.30 -5.49
CA ALA A 386 21.13 -28.68 -6.39
C ALA A 386 19.92 -27.75 -6.24
N ARG A 387 19.67 -27.19 -5.06
CA ARG A 387 18.60 -26.22 -4.79
C ARG A 387 18.89 -24.86 -5.41
N GLU A 388 20.10 -24.33 -5.25
CA GLU A 388 20.49 -23.05 -5.85
C GLU A 388 20.48 -23.09 -7.40
N LYS A 389 20.91 -24.21 -8.00
CA LYS A 389 20.85 -24.44 -9.45
C LYS A 389 19.43 -24.73 -9.96
N LYS A 390 18.47 -25.05 -9.07
CA LYS A 390 17.11 -25.48 -9.43
C LYS A 390 16.33 -24.41 -10.20
N TRP A 391 16.59 -23.14 -9.90
CA TRP A 391 15.84 -22.01 -10.44
C TRP A 391 16.51 -21.34 -11.66
N TRP A 392 17.76 -21.68 -11.96
CA TRP A 392 18.52 -21.12 -13.08
C TRP A 392 18.02 -21.59 -14.45
N HIS A 393 17.17 -22.63 -14.46
CA HIS A 393 16.60 -23.22 -15.68
C HIS A 393 15.08 -23.16 -15.72
N LEU A 394 14.45 -22.25 -14.95
CA LEU A 394 13.03 -21.97 -15.15
C LEU A 394 12.86 -21.42 -16.57
N ASN A 395 12.08 -22.13 -17.38
CA ASN A 395 11.83 -21.78 -18.77
C ASN A 395 10.33 -21.88 -19.06
N LEU A 396 9.92 -21.20 -20.13
CA LEU A 396 8.60 -21.35 -20.71
C LEU A 396 8.73 -22.06 -22.04
N THR A 397 7.74 -22.89 -22.37
CA THR A 397 7.56 -23.39 -23.73
C THR A 397 7.18 -22.21 -24.65
N VAL A 398 7.56 -22.30 -25.93
CA VAL A 398 7.31 -21.24 -26.92
C VAL A 398 5.84 -20.78 -26.95
N PRO A 399 4.82 -21.67 -26.93
CA PRO A 399 3.42 -21.24 -26.91
C PRO A 399 3.05 -20.44 -25.66
N VAL A 400 3.58 -20.81 -24.49
CA VAL A 400 3.31 -20.13 -23.22
C VAL A 400 4.02 -18.78 -23.18
N ALA A 401 5.28 -18.71 -23.63
CA ALA A 401 6.02 -17.45 -23.75
C ALA A 401 5.32 -16.45 -24.68
N LYS A 402 4.84 -16.91 -25.85
CA LYS A 402 4.07 -16.09 -26.79
C LYS A 402 2.73 -15.63 -26.23
N MET A 403 2.05 -16.49 -25.47
CA MET A 403 0.78 -16.11 -24.83
C MET A 403 0.99 -15.07 -23.73
N LEU A 404 2.05 -15.21 -22.93
CA LEU A 404 2.42 -14.21 -21.93
C LEU A 404 2.79 -12.87 -22.57
N ASP A 405 3.62 -12.89 -23.62
CA ASP A 405 3.95 -11.70 -24.40
C ASP A 405 2.71 -11.02 -24.98
N TRP A 406 1.80 -11.80 -25.59
CA TRP A 406 0.53 -11.29 -26.08
C TRP A 406 -0.27 -10.65 -24.94
N TYR A 407 -0.37 -11.32 -23.80
CA TYR A 407 -1.15 -10.82 -22.67
C TYR A 407 -0.59 -9.48 -22.14
N ILE A 408 0.73 -9.37 -21.99
CA ILE A 408 1.38 -8.12 -21.57
C ILE A 408 1.16 -7.00 -22.59
N ARG A 409 1.28 -7.28 -23.89
CA ARG A 409 1.11 -6.25 -24.92
C ARG A 409 -0.30 -5.70 -25.01
N HIS A 410 -1.31 -6.53 -24.79
CA HIS A 410 -2.71 -6.15 -25.00
C HIS A 410 -3.39 -5.70 -23.71
N HIS A 411 -3.08 -6.34 -22.58
CA HIS A 411 -3.67 -6.09 -21.25
C HIS A 411 -2.58 -5.97 -20.17
N PRO A 412 -1.65 -5.01 -20.29
CA PRO A 412 -0.46 -4.93 -19.43
C PRO A 412 -0.78 -4.86 -17.94
N GLU A 413 -1.81 -4.10 -17.57
CA GLU A 413 -2.24 -3.95 -16.18
C GLU A 413 -2.78 -5.25 -15.57
N SER A 414 -3.51 -6.05 -16.34
CA SER A 414 -4.01 -7.36 -15.87
C SER A 414 -2.89 -8.42 -15.87
N ALA A 415 -1.96 -8.34 -16.82
CA ALA A 415 -0.78 -9.19 -16.84
C ALA A 415 0.16 -8.90 -15.66
N HIS A 416 0.31 -7.64 -15.26
CA HIS A 416 1.17 -7.23 -14.15
C HIS A 416 0.72 -7.88 -12.85
N TRP A 417 -0.58 -7.79 -12.56
CA TRP A 417 -1.19 -8.46 -11.41
C TRP A 417 -0.94 -9.99 -11.42
N GLN A 418 -1.16 -10.64 -12.56
CA GLN A 418 -0.98 -12.10 -12.67
C GLN A 418 0.49 -12.51 -12.53
N ILE A 419 1.46 -11.69 -12.96
CA ILE A 419 2.88 -11.96 -12.73
C ILE A 419 3.21 -11.86 -11.23
N GLY A 420 2.62 -10.90 -10.51
CA GLY A 420 2.68 -10.86 -9.05
C GLY A 420 2.26 -12.18 -8.40
N GLU A 421 1.12 -12.70 -8.81
CA GLU A 421 0.59 -13.97 -8.34
C GLU A 421 1.44 -15.19 -8.74
N ILE A 422 2.06 -15.16 -9.93
CA ILE A 422 3.01 -16.20 -10.38
C ILE A 422 4.26 -16.20 -9.49
N MET A 423 4.82 -15.03 -9.16
CA MET A 423 5.96 -14.91 -8.25
C MET A 423 5.64 -15.51 -6.88
N ARG A 424 4.47 -15.16 -6.34
CA ARG A 424 3.98 -15.69 -5.07
C ARG A 424 3.84 -17.21 -5.09
N ASP A 425 3.18 -17.76 -6.10
CA ASP A 425 3.01 -19.20 -6.24
C ASP A 425 4.35 -19.94 -6.39
N ALA A 426 5.27 -19.38 -7.17
CA ALA A 426 6.58 -19.98 -7.37
C ALA A 426 7.41 -20.00 -6.07
N ARG A 427 7.35 -18.92 -5.27
CA ARG A 427 7.96 -18.86 -3.93
C ARG A 427 7.33 -19.89 -3.00
N ASN A 428 6.00 -19.91 -2.89
CA ASN A 428 5.30 -20.78 -1.95
C ASN A 428 5.44 -22.28 -2.29
N ARG A 429 5.50 -22.64 -3.57
CA ARG A 429 5.55 -24.05 -4.00
C ARG A 429 6.97 -24.60 -4.10
N TRP A 430 7.93 -23.78 -4.52
CA TRP A 430 9.28 -24.25 -4.86
C TRP A 430 10.41 -23.41 -4.26
N ASP A 431 10.08 -22.47 -3.37
CA ASP A 431 11.01 -21.56 -2.71
C ASP A 431 11.78 -20.66 -3.70
N VAL A 432 11.22 -20.43 -4.90
CA VAL A 432 11.88 -19.64 -5.95
C VAL A 432 11.92 -18.16 -5.54
N PRO A 433 13.09 -17.51 -5.54
CA PRO A 433 13.20 -16.08 -5.31
C PRO A 433 12.41 -15.30 -6.37
N PRO A 434 11.63 -14.28 -5.99
CA PRO A 434 10.85 -13.48 -6.94
C PRO A 434 11.68 -12.93 -8.12
N GLN A 435 12.90 -12.47 -7.85
CA GLN A 435 13.83 -11.97 -8.86
C GLN A 435 14.22 -13.04 -9.88
N ALA A 436 14.33 -14.31 -9.46
CA ALA A 436 14.60 -15.43 -10.35
C ALA A 436 13.39 -15.72 -11.25
N THR A 437 12.16 -15.65 -10.70
CA THR A 437 10.92 -15.76 -11.48
C THR A 437 10.84 -14.66 -12.54
N LEU A 438 11.02 -13.39 -12.16
CA LEU A 438 10.98 -12.27 -13.11
C LEU A 438 12.05 -12.39 -14.19
N ARG A 439 13.27 -12.81 -13.81
CA ARG A 439 14.36 -13.03 -14.76
C ARG A 439 14.00 -14.10 -15.79
N ALA A 440 13.44 -15.23 -15.34
CA ALA A 440 13.01 -16.31 -16.23
C ALA A 440 11.92 -15.85 -17.21
N LEU A 441 10.90 -15.14 -16.71
CA LEU A 441 9.84 -14.58 -17.57
C LEU A 441 10.40 -13.57 -18.57
N ARG A 442 11.25 -12.63 -18.13
CA ARG A 442 11.89 -11.63 -19.01
C ARG A 442 12.75 -12.30 -20.08
N GLN A 443 13.51 -13.35 -19.73
CA GLN A 443 14.33 -14.10 -20.69
C GLN A 443 13.48 -14.85 -21.72
N ALA A 444 12.41 -15.54 -21.28
CA ALA A 444 11.49 -16.21 -22.20
C ALA A 444 10.89 -15.22 -23.21
N LEU A 445 10.50 -14.03 -22.76
CA LEU A 445 9.99 -12.96 -23.62
C LEU A 445 11.05 -12.36 -24.54
N ALA A 446 12.32 -12.34 -24.12
CA ALA A 446 13.42 -11.90 -24.98
C ALA A 446 13.70 -12.88 -26.12
N LEU A 447 13.45 -14.17 -25.91
CA LEU A 447 13.67 -15.22 -26.90
C LEU A 447 12.47 -15.39 -27.85
N ASP A 448 11.25 -15.39 -27.31
CA ASP A 448 10.05 -15.82 -28.04
C ASP A 448 8.96 -14.74 -28.19
N GLY A 449 9.13 -13.56 -27.55
CA GLY A 449 8.15 -12.47 -27.54
C GLY A 449 8.31 -11.44 -28.67
N GLU A 450 7.35 -10.52 -28.74
CA GLU A 450 7.30 -9.42 -29.71
C GLU A 450 7.50 -8.04 -29.04
N LEU A 451 7.52 -7.95 -27.71
CA LEU A 451 7.90 -6.73 -27.00
C LEU A 451 9.33 -6.31 -27.36
N THR A 452 9.52 -5.01 -27.59
CA THR A 452 10.87 -4.45 -27.76
C THR A 452 11.66 -4.57 -26.45
N GLU A 453 12.98 -4.54 -26.54
CA GLU A 453 13.85 -4.56 -25.35
C GLU A 453 13.49 -3.43 -24.37
N GLN A 454 13.30 -2.22 -24.88
CA GLN A 454 12.90 -1.07 -24.07
C GLN A 454 11.54 -1.27 -23.38
N GLN A 455 10.52 -1.75 -24.10
CA GLN A 455 9.19 -1.99 -23.53
C GLN A 455 9.24 -3.06 -22.43
N ARG A 456 9.95 -4.16 -22.71
CA ARG A 456 10.14 -5.25 -21.76
C ARG A 456 10.86 -4.75 -20.51
N ASP A 457 11.92 -3.97 -20.66
CA ASP A 457 12.71 -3.48 -19.53
C ASP A 457 11.92 -2.51 -18.65
N ILE A 458 11.19 -1.58 -19.26
CA ILE A 458 10.29 -0.66 -18.54
C ILE A 458 9.21 -1.45 -17.80
N TYR A 459 8.54 -2.39 -18.47
CA TYR A 459 7.45 -3.16 -17.88
C TYR A 459 7.91 -4.02 -16.70
N PHE A 460 9.02 -4.75 -16.83
CA PHE A 460 9.55 -5.58 -15.75
C PHE A 460 10.18 -4.76 -14.61
N ALA A 461 10.60 -3.51 -14.85
CA ALA A 461 11.03 -2.61 -13.79
C ALA A 461 9.87 -2.28 -12.82
N LEU A 462 8.62 -2.21 -13.31
CA LEU A 462 7.43 -2.01 -12.47
C LEU A 462 7.05 -3.22 -11.61
N LEU A 463 7.63 -4.39 -11.89
CA LEU A 463 7.39 -5.64 -11.15
C LEU A 463 8.52 -6.00 -10.19
N SER A 464 9.69 -5.39 -10.35
CA SER A 464 10.88 -5.72 -9.57
C SER A 464 10.66 -5.34 -8.09
N PRO A 465 10.68 -6.32 -7.16
CA PRO A 465 10.80 -6.00 -5.74
C PRO A 465 12.11 -5.23 -5.54
N ARG A 466 12.11 -4.21 -4.69
CA ARG A 466 13.39 -3.60 -4.31
C ARG A 466 14.20 -4.63 -3.52
N GLU A 467 15.49 -4.74 -3.84
CA GLU A 467 16.41 -5.37 -2.89
C GLU A 467 16.46 -4.46 -1.66
N ASP A 468 16.32 -5.03 -0.46
CA ASP A 468 16.50 -4.30 0.79
C ASP A 468 17.94 -3.75 0.79
N ILE A 469 18.07 -2.47 0.45
CA ILE A 469 19.31 -1.74 0.68
C ILE A 469 19.24 -1.31 2.15
N ASP A 470 19.88 -2.12 3.00
CA ASP A 470 20.03 -1.86 4.44
C ASP A 470 20.52 -0.45 4.77
#